data_AF-A0A364RJR3-F1
#
_entry.id   AF-A0A364RJR3-F1
#
_cell.length_a   1.000
_cell.length_b   1.000
_cell.length_c   1.000
_cell.angle_alpha   90.00
_cell.angle_beta   90.00
_cell.angle_gamma   90.00
#
_symmetry.space_group_name_H-M   'P 1'
#
loop_
_entity.id
_entity.type
_entity.pdbx_description
1 polymer ?
#
loop_
_entity_poly.entity_id
_entity_poly.type
_entity_poly.pdbx_seq_one_letter_code
_entity_poly.pdbx_strand_id
1 'polypeptide(L)'
;MLIISSATGLLLGWKKNVDLLQPATQDGSTQNLAAWVTLASMATTATAALDSAAGIKNSPIDRLEARPDKGIVKVLFKEGYWEVQLDGGTGKVLSVARRHSDWIEQIHDGSIISDLFKLITMNVLGLGLLILTITGFTLWFYPKKIRQLKDK
;
A
#
# COMPACT_ATOMS: atom_id res chain seq x y z
N MET A 1 1.12 -20.10 -0.67
CA MET A 1 1.59 -18.72 -0.32
C MET A 1 2.61 -18.16 -1.30
N LEU A 2 3.66 -18.87 -1.72
CA LEU A 2 4.68 -18.32 -2.63
C LEU A 2 4.08 -17.69 -3.92
N ILE A 3 3.28 -18.43 -4.68
CA ILE A 3 2.66 -17.92 -5.93
C ILE A 3 1.77 -16.71 -5.67
N ILE A 4 0.94 -16.79 -4.61
CA ILE A 4 0.04 -15.70 -4.22
C ILE A 4 0.85 -14.45 -3.90
N SER A 5 1.86 -14.57 -3.04
CA SER A 5 2.74 -13.46 -2.63
C SER A 5 3.49 -12.87 -3.83
N SER A 6 3.99 -13.68 -4.76
CA SER A 6 4.63 -13.18 -5.98
C SER A 6 3.64 -12.42 -6.89
N ALA A 7 2.44 -12.96 -7.12
CA ALA A 7 1.43 -12.32 -7.97
C ALA A 7 0.92 -11.01 -7.36
N THR A 8 0.62 -11.00 -6.05
CA THR A 8 0.19 -9.78 -5.35
C THR A 8 1.31 -8.77 -5.23
N GLY A 9 2.57 -9.21 -5.08
CA GLY A 9 3.74 -8.34 -5.08
C GLY A 9 3.91 -7.60 -6.40
N LEU A 10 3.66 -8.27 -7.54
CA LEU A 10 3.60 -7.61 -8.84
C LEU A 10 2.50 -6.56 -8.87
N LEU A 11 1.26 -6.90 -8.50
CA LEU A 11 0.15 -5.94 -8.47
C LEU A 11 0.46 -4.71 -7.60
N LEU A 12 1.03 -4.91 -6.40
CA LEU A 12 1.41 -3.83 -5.50
C LEU A 12 2.45 -2.87 -6.11
N GLY A 13 3.35 -3.38 -6.96
CA GLY A 13 4.29 -2.54 -7.71
C GLY A 13 3.61 -1.53 -8.65
N TRP A 14 2.43 -1.87 -9.17
CA TRP A 14 1.66 -1.02 -10.09
C TRP A 14 0.63 -0.13 -9.39
N LYS A 15 0.57 -0.12 -8.05
CA LYS A 15 -0.52 0.56 -7.33
C LYS A 15 -0.66 2.04 -7.68
N LYS A 16 0.45 2.75 -7.95
CA LYS A 16 0.41 4.17 -8.32
C LYS A 16 0.06 4.44 -9.79
N ASN A 17 0.05 3.40 -10.62
CA ASN A 17 -0.14 3.50 -12.07
C ASN A 17 -1.51 3.00 -12.53
N VAL A 18 -2.30 2.40 -11.62
CA VAL A 18 -3.60 1.81 -11.92
C VAL A 18 -4.61 2.28 -10.88
N ASP A 19 -5.54 3.14 -11.28
CA ASP A 19 -6.54 3.75 -10.39
C ASP A 19 -7.44 2.72 -9.68
N LEU A 20 -7.66 1.56 -10.31
CA LEU A 20 -8.39 0.45 -9.70
C LEU A 20 -7.65 -0.09 -8.47
N LEU A 21 -6.32 -0.11 -8.47
CA LEU A 21 -5.53 -0.61 -7.34
C LEU A 21 -5.45 0.44 -6.24
N GLN A 22 -5.12 1.68 -6.58
CA GLN A 22 -5.09 2.79 -5.65
C GLN A 22 -5.57 4.06 -6.36
N PRO A 23 -6.53 4.79 -5.77
CA PRO A 23 -7.04 6.00 -6.38
C PRO A 23 -5.94 7.04 -6.57
N ALA A 24 -6.00 7.75 -7.70
CA ALA A 24 -5.10 8.85 -8.00
C ALA A 24 -5.04 9.86 -6.85
N THR A 25 -3.83 10.32 -6.54
CA THR A 25 -3.62 11.35 -5.52
C THR A 25 -3.92 12.71 -6.12
N GLN A 26 -4.84 13.44 -5.49
CA GLN A 26 -5.24 14.79 -5.90
C GLN A 26 -4.25 15.83 -5.39
N ASP A 27 -4.21 16.98 -6.04
CA ASP A 27 -3.47 18.16 -5.57
C ASP A 27 -4.43 19.10 -4.82
N GLY A 28 -3.97 19.60 -3.67
CA GLY A 28 -4.68 20.57 -2.86
C GLY A 28 -4.30 22.01 -3.22
N SER A 29 -5.05 22.94 -2.65
CA SER A 29 -4.95 24.38 -2.89
C SER A 29 -3.67 25.03 -2.34
N THR A 30 -3.06 24.44 -1.31
CA THR A 30 -1.88 25.02 -0.65
C THR A 30 -1.00 23.97 0.00
N GLN A 31 0.31 24.11 -0.22
CA GLN A 31 1.36 23.33 0.46
C GLN A 31 1.82 23.99 1.76
N ASN A 32 1.29 25.18 2.11
CA ASN A 32 1.61 25.84 3.37
C ASN A 32 0.84 25.18 4.52
N LEU A 33 1.51 24.34 5.32
CA LEU A 33 0.91 23.64 6.46
C LEU A 33 0.29 24.58 7.50
N ALA A 34 0.81 25.81 7.65
CA ALA A 34 0.26 26.76 8.63
C ALA A 34 -1.14 27.25 8.23
N ALA A 35 -1.50 27.13 6.95
CA ALA A 35 -2.82 27.47 6.43
C ALA A 35 -3.79 26.29 6.46
N TRP A 36 -3.37 25.11 6.95
CA TRP A 36 -4.22 23.93 6.92
C TRP A 36 -5.30 23.96 7.99
N VAL A 37 -6.46 23.40 7.66
CA VAL A 37 -7.52 23.14 8.65
C VAL A 37 -7.08 22.07 9.64
N THR A 38 -7.74 22.00 10.79
CA THR A 38 -7.34 21.06 11.85
C THR A 38 -7.63 19.61 11.45
N LEU A 39 -6.79 18.68 11.92
CA LEU A 39 -7.02 17.24 11.71
C LEU A 39 -8.39 16.77 12.23
N ALA A 40 -8.89 17.38 13.31
CA ALA A 40 -10.23 17.10 13.84
C ALA A 40 -11.32 17.48 12.83
N SER A 41 -11.25 18.67 12.23
CA SER A 41 -12.18 19.12 11.19
C SER A 41 -12.12 18.21 9.95
N MET A 42 -10.91 17.80 9.55
CA MET A 42 -10.70 16.86 8.46
C MET A 42 -11.33 15.49 8.76
N ALA A 43 -11.12 14.94 9.96
CA ALA A 43 -11.71 13.67 10.36
C ALA A 43 -13.25 13.71 10.30
N THR A 44 -13.88 14.76 10.83
CA THR A 44 -15.34 14.95 10.76
C THR A 44 -15.82 15.05 9.30
N THR A 45 -15.13 15.85 8.48
CA THR A 45 -15.49 16.05 7.07
C THR A 45 -15.35 14.76 6.27
N ALA A 46 -14.28 13.99 6.49
CA ALA A 46 -14.06 12.73 5.82
C ALA A 46 -15.12 11.69 6.18
N THR A 47 -15.48 11.56 7.46
CA THR A 47 -16.53 10.63 7.90
C THR A 47 -17.88 10.98 7.29
N ALA A 48 -18.24 12.26 7.26
CA ALA A 48 -19.46 12.73 6.61
C ALA A 48 -19.45 12.48 5.10
N ALA A 49 -18.30 12.70 4.44
CA ALA A 49 -18.13 12.43 3.01
C ALA A 49 -18.28 10.95 2.67
N LEU A 50 -17.72 10.07 3.52
CA LEU A 50 -17.83 8.62 3.33
C LEU A 50 -19.28 8.15 3.48
N ASP A 51 -20.00 8.62 4.51
CA ASP A 51 -21.43 8.32 4.69
C ASP A 51 -22.23 8.80 3.46
N SER A 52 -22.03 10.05 3.04
CA SER A 52 -22.76 10.62 1.90
C SER A 52 -22.49 9.92 0.57
N ALA A 53 -21.24 9.48 0.31
CA ALA A 53 -20.86 8.92 -0.99
C ALA A 53 -21.10 7.40 -1.09
N ALA A 54 -20.96 6.67 0.02
CA ALA A 54 -20.98 5.21 0.03
C ALA A 54 -22.00 4.60 1.01
N GLY A 55 -22.74 5.42 1.77
CA GLY A 55 -23.70 4.97 2.78
C GLY A 55 -23.06 4.25 3.98
N ILE A 56 -21.75 4.39 4.16
CA ILE A 56 -21.01 3.73 5.23
C ILE A 56 -20.99 4.62 6.47
N LYS A 57 -21.75 4.22 7.48
CA LYS A 57 -21.88 4.95 8.75
C LYS A 57 -20.92 4.41 9.79
N ASN A 58 -20.41 5.31 10.64
CA ASN A 58 -19.64 4.97 11.83
C ASN A 58 -18.37 4.13 11.59
N SER A 59 -17.84 4.08 10.37
CA SER A 59 -16.58 3.39 10.13
C SER A 59 -15.45 4.07 10.89
N PRO A 60 -14.71 3.37 11.76
CA PRO A 60 -13.61 3.97 12.48
C PRO A 60 -12.50 4.40 11.53
N ILE A 61 -11.92 5.57 11.77
CA ILE A 61 -10.70 6.01 11.09
C ILE A 61 -9.56 5.07 11.52
N ASP A 62 -8.86 4.53 10.55
CA ASP A 62 -7.62 3.77 10.76
C ASP A 62 -6.46 4.73 11.01
N ARG A 63 -6.26 5.68 10.08
CA ARG A 63 -5.21 6.69 10.15
C ARG A 63 -5.48 7.88 9.25
N LEU A 64 -4.77 8.97 9.53
CA LEU A 64 -4.68 10.15 8.66
C LEU A 64 -3.26 10.25 8.11
N GLU A 65 -3.12 10.31 6.79
CA GLU A 65 -1.85 10.48 6.10
C GLU A 65 -1.77 11.89 5.51
N ALA A 66 -1.00 12.77 6.14
CA ALA A 66 -0.69 14.09 5.56
C ALA A 66 0.29 13.96 4.40
N ARG A 67 0.01 14.66 3.30
CA ARG A 67 0.90 14.79 2.13
C ARG A 67 1.19 16.27 1.88
N PRO A 68 2.14 16.87 2.62
CA PRO A 68 2.49 18.29 2.49
C PRO A 68 2.86 18.73 1.07
N ASP A 69 3.62 17.89 0.37
CA ASP A 69 4.04 18.07 -1.02
C ASP A 69 2.85 18.17 -2.00
N LYS A 70 1.72 17.60 -1.62
CA LYS A 70 0.47 17.62 -2.38
C LYS A 70 -0.57 18.57 -1.83
N GLY A 71 -0.35 19.17 -0.66
CA GLY A 71 -1.33 20.06 -0.05
C GLY A 71 -2.60 19.34 0.42
N ILE A 72 -2.53 18.03 0.72
CA ILE A 72 -3.72 17.23 1.08
C ILE A 72 -3.51 16.39 2.33
N VAL A 73 -4.62 15.90 2.90
CA VAL A 73 -4.65 14.82 3.88
C VAL A 73 -5.53 13.69 3.37
N LYS A 74 -5.02 12.46 3.45
CA LYS A 74 -5.80 11.26 3.16
C LYS A 74 -6.29 10.66 4.47
N VAL A 75 -7.60 10.47 4.59
CA VAL A 75 -8.24 9.81 5.73
C VAL A 75 -8.60 8.40 5.31
N LEU A 76 -8.05 7.42 6.02
CA LEU A 76 -8.27 6.01 5.75
C LEU A 76 -9.13 5.39 6.83
N PHE A 77 -10.05 4.52 6.40
CA PHE A 77 -11.02 3.89 7.27
C PHE A 77 -10.68 2.41 7.46
N LYS A 78 -10.94 1.89 8.66
CA LYS A 78 -10.64 0.50 9.03
C LYS A 78 -11.44 -0.50 8.21
N GLU A 79 -12.67 -0.14 7.85
CA GLU A 79 -13.60 -1.04 7.19
C GLU A 79 -13.71 -0.71 5.70
N GLY A 80 -13.76 -1.76 4.87
CA GLY A 80 -14.06 -1.62 3.45
C GLY A 80 -12.99 -0.94 2.59
N TYR A 81 -11.80 -0.68 3.17
CA TYR A 81 -10.63 -0.11 2.48
C TYR A 81 -10.93 1.24 1.80
N TRP A 82 -11.63 2.11 2.51
CA TRP A 82 -11.99 3.44 2.00
C TRP A 82 -10.92 4.48 2.29
N GLU A 83 -10.66 5.32 1.29
CA GLU A 83 -9.79 6.49 1.37
C GLU A 83 -10.61 7.74 0.97
N VAL A 84 -10.60 8.75 1.83
CA VAL A 84 -11.11 10.10 1.53
C VAL A 84 -9.93 11.05 1.46
N GLN A 85 -9.76 11.75 0.34
CA GLN A 85 -8.73 12.78 0.19
C GLN A 85 -9.35 14.15 0.40
N LEU A 86 -8.76 14.95 1.29
CA LEU A 86 -9.19 16.30 1.62
C LEU A 86 -8.10 17.31 1.29
N ASP A 87 -8.52 18.47 0.81
CA ASP A 87 -7.66 19.64 0.64
C ASP A 87 -7.17 20.13 2.01
N GLY A 88 -5.85 20.29 2.14
CA GLY A 88 -5.23 20.69 3.39
C GLY A 88 -5.67 22.07 3.88
N GLY A 89 -5.73 23.05 2.97
CA GLY A 89 -6.03 24.44 3.30
C GLY A 89 -7.52 24.73 3.50
N THR A 90 -8.39 24.05 2.76
CA THR A 90 -9.84 24.34 2.77
C THR A 90 -10.67 23.27 3.47
N GLY A 91 -10.12 22.06 3.68
CA GLY A 91 -10.87 20.90 4.16
C GLY A 91 -11.85 20.32 3.14
N LYS A 92 -11.87 20.82 1.89
CA LYS A 92 -12.77 20.34 0.85
C LYS A 92 -12.48 18.88 0.47
N VAL A 93 -13.53 18.10 0.25
CA VAL A 93 -13.42 16.73 -0.26
C VAL A 93 -12.97 16.75 -1.72
N LEU A 94 -11.84 16.12 -2.01
CA LEU A 94 -11.27 16.00 -3.35
C LEU A 94 -11.57 14.64 -3.98
N SER A 95 -11.61 13.57 -3.17
CA SER A 95 -11.88 12.21 -3.65
C SER A 95 -12.44 11.34 -2.53
N VAL A 96 -13.38 10.45 -2.87
CA VAL A 96 -13.85 9.36 -2.01
C VAL A 96 -13.80 8.08 -2.83
N ALA A 97 -12.92 7.14 -2.47
CA ALA A 97 -12.70 5.94 -3.28
C ALA A 97 -12.22 4.75 -2.44
N ARG A 98 -12.40 3.54 -2.98
CA ARG A 98 -11.81 2.33 -2.42
C ARG A 98 -10.36 2.16 -2.85
N ARG A 99 -9.53 1.75 -1.90
CA ARG A 99 -8.11 1.48 -2.10
C ARG A 99 -7.85 -0.02 -2.01
N HIS A 100 -7.91 -0.68 -3.16
CA HIS A 100 -7.75 -2.12 -3.24
C HIS A 100 -6.33 -2.59 -2.89
N SER A 101 -5.32 -1.73 -2.99
CA SER A 101 -3.94 -2.07 -2.64
C SER A 101 -3.79 -2.57 -1.21
N ASP A 102 -4.62 -2.12 -0.28
CA ASP A 102 -4.46 -2.45 1.14
C ASP A 102 -4.87 -3.88 1.46
N TRP A 103 -5.97 -4.37 0.89
CA TRP A 103 -6.35 -5.77 1.09
C TRP A 103 -5.43 -6.71 0.28
N ILE A 104 -4.95 -6.26 -0.87
CA ILE A 104 -3.92 -6.98 -1.64
C ILE A 104 -2.63 -7.09 -0.83
N GLU A 105 -2.24 -6.04 -0.10
CA GLU A 105 -1.11 -6.03 0.82
C GLU A 105 -1.29 -7.04 1.95
N GLN A 106 -2.48 -7.09 2.58
CA GLN A 106 -2.78 -8.06 3.63
C GLN A 106 -2.74 -9.52 3.15
N ILE A 107 -3.11 -9.77 1.89
CA ILE A 107 -2.97 -11.10 1.27
C ILE A 107 -1.51 -11.38 0.93
N HIS A 108 -0.79 -10.37 0.42
CA HIS A 108 0.61 -10.49 0.03
C HIS A 108 1.50 -10.90 1.20
N ASP A 109 1.32 -10.25 2.35
CA ASP A 109 2.13 -10.46 3.54
C ASP A 109 1.54 -11.50 4.51
N GLY A 110 0.29 -11.93 4.29
CA GLY A 110 -0.42 -12.92 5.10
C GLY A 110 -1.08 -12.35 6.36
N SER A 111 -1.05 -11.04 6.60
CA SER A 111 -1.71 -10.42 7.76
C SER A 111 -3.23 -10.53 7.74
N ILE A 112 -3.84 -10.89 6.60
CA ILE A 112 -5.27 -11.23 6.53
C ILE A 112 -5.66 -12.39 7.46
N ILE A 113 -4.70 -13.25 7.82
CA ILE A 113 -4.91 -14.37 8.77
C ILE A 113 -4.56 -13.94 10.19
N SER A 114 -3.34 -13.47 10.41
CA SER A 114 -2.88 -12.89 11.69
C SER A 114 -1.48 -12.28 11.54
N ASP A 115 -1.10 -11.40 12.47
CA ASP A 115 0.27 -10.86 12.54
C ASP A 115 1.33 -11.95 12.77
N LEU A 116 1.01 -12.97 13.57
CA LEU A 116 1.90 -14.12 13.78
C LEU A 116 2.08 -14.94 12.50
N PHE A 117 1.00 -15.17 11.76
CA PHE A 117 1.06 -15.87 10.47
C PHE A 117 1.90 -15.07 9.46
N LYS A 118 1.71 -13.75 9.37
CA LYS A 118 2.57 -12.86 8.56
C LYS A 118 4.04 -13.01 8.95
N LEU A 119 4.35 -12.93 10.24
CA LEU A 119 5.72 -13.00 10.72
C LEU A 119 6.40 -14.33 10.33
N ILE A 120 5.72 -15.46 10.55
CA ILE A 120 6.26 -16.78 10.22
C ILE A 120 6.40 -16.92 8.70
N THR A 121 5.34 -16.64 7.95
CA THR A 121 5.32 -16.89 6.50
C THR A 121 6.28 -15.98 5.74
N MET A 122 6.39 -14.70 6.08
CA MET A 122 7.35 -13.79 5.44
C MET A 122 8.80 -14.20 5.69
N ASN A 123 9.13 -14.69 6.89
CA ASN A 123 10.47 -15.19 7.18
C ASN A 123 10.78 -16.50 6.42
N VAL A 124 9.84 -17.45 6.39
CA VAL A 124 10.02 -18.71 5.65
C VAL A 124 10.15 -18.46 4.15
N LEU A 125 9.31 -17.60 3.58
CA LEU A 125 9.37 -17.25 2.16
C LEU A 125 10.64 -16.46 1.83
N GLY A 126 11.02 -15.48 2.66
CA GLY A 126 12.23 -14.68 2.47
C GLY A 126 13.50 -15.52 2.53
N LEU A 127 13.64 -16.38 3.55
CA LEU A 127 14.79 -17.28 3.67
C LEU A 127 14.82 -18.31 2.54
N GLY A 128 13.66 -18.89 2.20
CA GLY A 128 13.54 -19.81 1.08
C GLY A 128 13.97 -19.18 -0.25
N LEU A 129 13.51 -17.96 -0.54
CA LEU A 129 13.91 -17.23 -1.75
C LEU A 129 15.40 -16.88 -1.76
N LEU A 130 15.96 -16.48 -0.62
CA LEU A 130 17.39 -16.21 -0.49
C LEU A 130 18.23 -17.45 -0.80
N ILE A 131 17.88 -18.61 -0.20
CA ILE A 131 18.56 -19.89 -0.44
C ILE A 131 18.44 -20.28 -1.92
N LEU A 132 17.24 -20.19 -2.51
CA LEU A 132 17.01 -20.52 -3.92
C LEU A 132 17.80 -19.58 -4.85
N THR A 133 17.91 -18.31 -4.51
CA THR A 133 18.67 -17.32 -5.29
C THR A 133 20.17 -17.65 -5.24
N ILE A 134 20.73 -17.87 -4.06
CA ILE A 134 22.15 -18.22 -3.88
C ILE A 134 22.48 -19.53 -4.59
N THR A 135 21.67 -20.57 -4.37
CA THR A 135 21.90 -21.88 -4.99
C THR A 135 21.72 -21.81 -6.51
N GLY A 136 20.72 -21.08 -7.01
CA GLY A 136 20.49 -20.84 -8.44
C GLY A 136 21.69 -20.15 -9.11
N PHE A 137 22.21 -19.06 -8.53
CA PHE A 137 23.42 -18.40 -9.04
C PHE A 137 24.65 -19.31 -9.00
N THR A 138 24.80 -20.10 -7.94
CA THR A 138 25.91 -21.06 -7.80
C THR A 138 25.85 -22.11 -8.91
N LEU A 139 24.69 -22.72 -9.13
CA LEU A 139 24.47 -23.71 -10.18
C LEU A 139 24.63 -23.13 -11.59
N TRP A 140 24.36 -21.84 -11.79
CA TRP A 140 24.54 -21.18 -13.08
C TRP A 140 26.01 -20.79 -13.36
N PHE A 141 26.73 -20.30 -12.35
CA PHE A 141 28.10 -19.78 -12.50
C PHE A 141 29.15 -20.89 -12.49
N TYR A 142 29.02 -21.86 -11.57
CA TYR A 142 30.05 -22.85 -11.31
C TYR A 142 30.36 -23.78 -12.50
N PRO A 143 29.38 -24.30 -13.27
CA PRO A 143 29.65 -25.13 -14.43
C PRO A 143 30.37 -24.37 -15.56
N LYS A 144 30.05 -23.07 -15.74
CA LYS A 144 30.72 -22.21 -16.73
C LYS A 144 32.21 -22.06 -16.40
N LYS A 145 32.52 -21.82 -15.12
CA LYS A 145 33.90 -21.75 -14.64
C LYS A 145 34.65 -23.07 -14.85
N ILE A 146 34.04 -24.21 -14.57
CA ILE A 146 34.67 -25.53 -14.79
C ILE A 146 35.00 -25.77 -16.27
N ARG A 147 34.08 -25.42 -17.19
CA ARG A 147 34.34 -25.57 -18.63
C ARG A 147 35.54 -24.72 -19.08
N GLN A 148 35.58 -23.44 -18.67
CA GLN A 148 36.71 -22.54 -18.98
C GLN A 148 38.06 -23.01 -18.41
N LEU A 149 38.06 -23.72 -17.28
CA LEU A 149 39.27 -24.30 -16.70
C LEU A 149 39.72 -25.59 -17.41
N LYS A 150 38.82 -26.28 -18.13
CA LYS A 150 39.15 -27.47 -18.93
C LYS A 150 39.61 -27.12 -20.34
N ASP A 151 39.18 -25.97 -20.85
CA ASP A 151 39.55 -25.47 -22.19
C ASP A 151 40.88 -24.67 -22.19
N LYS A 152 41.50 -24.49 -21.02
CA LYS A 152 42.86 -23.95 -20.81
C LYS A 152 43.82 -25.07 -20.46
#